data_AF-A0A843ITG4-F1
#
_entry.id   AF-A0A843ITG4-F1
#
_cell.length_a   1.000
_cell.length_b   1.000
_cell.length_c   1.000
_cell.angle_alpha   90.00
_cell.angle_beta   90.00
_cell.angle_gamma   90.00
#
_symmetry.space_group_name_H-M   'P 1'
#
loop_
_entity.id
_entity.type
_entity.pdbx_description
1 polymer ?
#
loop_
_entity_poly.entity_id
_entity_poly.type
_entity_poly.pdbx_seq_one_letter_code
_entity_poly.pdbx_strand_id
1 'polypeptide(L)'
;MSKDPRPSEEVRRVIQDAKKAYEDTCEDRKELFDMERLWNPYTDTRFSVMAEEAKDIEADAIMWGVDVGPAEVLLADRLKEKGKAVSAIAAHHPIGTARTCFPEVMSVQCDMYHDAGVPINVSEGLMAPRIEEVLRGV
;
A
#
# COMPACT_ATOMS: atom_id res chain seq x y z
N MET A 1 6.57 -4.85 9.33
CA MET A 1 6.06 -6.20 9.66
C MET A 1 6.03 -6.50 11.17
N SER A 2 7.03 -6.16 12.00
CA SER A 2 7.01 -6.49 13.45
C SER A 2 5.93 -5.79 14.29
N LYS A 3 5.25 -4.79 13.71
CA LYS A 3 4.14 -4.05 14.31
C LYS A 3 2.79 -4.40 13.68
N ASP A 4 2.77 -5.34 12.74
CA ASP A 4 1.53 -5.85 12.17
C ASP A 4 0.76 -6.59 13.28
N PRO A 5 -0.55 -6.32 13.46
CA PRO A 5 -1.34 -7.02 14.47
C PRO A 5 -1.60 -8.49 14.12
N ARG A 6 -1.50 -8.86 12.84
CA ARG A 6 -1.70 -10.25 12.38
C ARG A 6 -0.54 -11.15 12.80
N PRO A 7 -0.77 -12.47 12.91
CA PRO A 7 0.31 -13.45 13.09
C PRO A 7 1.36 -13.34 11.97
N SER A 8 2.64 -13.50 12.30
CA SER A 8 3.72 -13.37 11.31
C SER A 8 3.60 -14.34 10.13
N GLU A 9 3.02 -15.52 10.35
CA GLU A 9 2.78 -16.50 9.29
C GLU A 9 1.72 -16.02 8.29
N GLU A 10 0.71 -15.30 8.75
CA GLU A 10 -0.33 -14.72 7.88
C GLU A 10 0.27 -13.67 6.94
N VAL A 11 1.11 -12.78 7.47
CA VAL A 11 1.80 -11.78 6.65
C VAL A 11 2.76 -12.43 5.63
N ARG A 12 3.43 -13.51 6.01
CA ARG A 12 4.28 -14.28 5.08
C ARG A 12 3.45 -14.98 4.00
N ARG A 13 2.27 -15.49 4.33
CA ARG A 13 1.36 -16.13 3.38
C ARG A 13 0.95 -15.16 2.27
N VAL A 14 0.62 -13.91 2.59
CA VAL A 14 0.31 -12.86 1.61
C VAL A 14 1.43 -12.71 0.56
N ILE A 15 2.69 -12.67 1.01
CA ILE A 15 3.85 -12.55 0.10
C ILE A 15 4.06 -13.84 -0.72
N GLN A 16 3.85 -15.01 -0.10
CA GLN A 16 3.97 -16.30 -0.79
C GLN A 16 2.91 -16.45 -1.89
N ASP A 17 1.67 -16.07 -1.61
CA ASP A 17 0.56 -16.09 -2.56
C ASP A 17 0.82 -15.12 -3.72
N ALA A 18 1.38 -13.94 -3.45
CA ALA A 18 1.80 -13.00 -4.48
C ALA A 18 2.90 -13.58 -5.40
N LYS A 19 3.90 -14.26 -4.82
CA LYS A 19 4.96 -14.93 -5.60
C LYS A 19 4.40 -16.04 -6.48
N LYS A 20 3.51 -16.86 -5.92
CA LYS A 20 2.83 -17.90 -6.69
C LYS A 20 1.99 -17.31 -7.83
N ALA A 21 1.24 -16.24 -7.57
CA ALA A 21 0.47 -15.55 -8.60
C ALA A 21 1.34 -14.99 -9.73
N TYR A 22 2.54 -14.50 -9.41
CA TYR A 22 3.52 -14.06 -10.41
C TYR A 22 4.07 -15.23 -11.24
N GLU A 23 4.41 -16.35 -10.60
CA GLU A 23 4.87 -17.56 -11.29
C GLU A 23 3.80 -18.14 -12.22
N ASP A 24 2.53 -18.10 -11.80
CA ASP A 24 1.37 -18.54 -12.58
C ASP A 24 0.96 -17.53 -13.68
N THR A 25 1.53 -16.32 -13.69
CA THR A 25 1.25 -15.31 -14.71
C THR A 25 1.98 -15.64 -16.02
N CYS A 26 1.25 -15.63 -17.14
CA CYS A 26 1.82 -15.86 -18.46
C CYS A 26 2.87 -14.80 -18.82
N GLU A 27 3.88 -15.20 -19.60
CA GLU A 27 5.09 -14.41 -19.85
C GLU A 27 4.81 -13.02 -20.42
N ASP A 28 3.83 -12.92 -21.33
CA ASP A 28 3.38 -11.68 -21.95
C ASP A 28 2.67 -10.71 -21.00
N ARG A 29 2.27 -11.17 -19.81
CA ARG A 29 1.63 -10.33 -18.79
C ARG A 29 2.50 -10.10 -17.56
N LYS A 30 3.65 -10.75 -17.44
CA LYS A 30 4.54 -10.57 -16.29
C LYS A 30 5.01 -9.12 -16.14
N GLU A 31 5.17 -8.40 -17.25
CA GLU A 31 5.52 -6.97 -17.25
C GLU A 31 4.42 -6.08 -16.64
N LEU A 32 3.17 -6.54 -16.60
CA LEU A 32 2.03 -5.83 -16.01
C LEU A 32 1.81 -6.22 -14.54
N PHE A 33 2.58 -7.16 -14.01
CA PHE A 33 2.42 -7.60 -12.64
C PHE A 33 2.94 -6.52 -11.67
N ASP A 34 2.21 -6.35 -10.57
CA ASP A 34 2.63 -5.45 -9.49
C ASP A 34 3.79 -6.08 -8.70
N MET A 35 5.01 -5.78 -9.14
CA MET A 35 6.25 -6.31 -8.57
C MET A 35 6.46 -5.96 -7.10
N GLU A 36 5.81 -4.92 -6.59
CA GLU A 36 5.94 -4.53 -5.18
C GLU A 36 5.21 -5.51 -4.25
N ARG A 37 4.17 -6.21 -4.73
CA ARG A 37 3.49 -7.28 -3.96
C ARG A 37 4.40 -8.45 -3.58
N LEU A 38 5.53 -8.61 -4.28
CA LEU A 38 6.49 -9.69 -4.04
C LEU A 38 7.30 -9.51 -2.74
N TRP A 39 7.26 -8.31 -2.15
CA TRP A 39 8.00 -7.98 -0.93
C TRP A 39 7.23 -7.07 0.03
N ASN A 40 6.21 -6.33 -0.44
CA ASN A 40 5.35 -5.48 0.38
C ASN A 40 3.96 -6.12 0.56
N PRO A 41 3.59 -6.52 1.79
CA PRO A 41 2.28 -7.13 2.07
C PRO A 41 1.16 -6.08 2.24
N TYR A 42 1.45 -4.78 2.14
CA TYR A 42 0.52 -3.68 2.37
C TYR A 42 0.19 -2.98 1.05
N THR A 43 -0.97 -3.28 0.50
CA THR A 43 -1.33 -2.82 -0.85
C THR A 43 -1.64 -1.32 -0.91
N ASP A 44 -2.00 -0.72 0.22
CA ASP A 44 -2.31 0.70 0.40
C ASP A 44 -1.09 1.59 0.70
N THR A 45 0.10 1.03 0.75
CA THR A 45 1.35 1.75 0.96
C THR A 45 2.25 1.51 -0.24
N ARG A 46 2.46 2.53 -1.09
CA ARG A 46 3.18 2.39 -2.37
C ARG A 46 4.06 3.58 -2.66
N PHE A 47 5.04 3.39 -3.53
CA PHE A 47 5.63 4.51 -4.27
C PHE A 47 4.60 5.01 -5.29
N SER A 48 3.89 6.10 -4.97
CA SER A 48 2.81 6.61 -5.83
C SER A 48 3.31 7.22 -7.14
N VAL A 49 4.53 7.77 -7.17
CA VAL A 49 5.17 8.37 -8.35
C VAL A 49 6.69 8.23 -8.25
N MET A 50 7.38 8.29 -9.39
CA MET A 50 8.85 8.33 -9.50
C MET A 50 9.58 7.19 -8.78
N ALA A 51 8.98 5.99 -8.79
CA ALA A 51 9.52 4.83 -8.07
C ALA A 51 10.88 4.37 -8.62
N GLU A 52 11.14 4.55 -9.92
CA GLU A 52 12.41 4.19 -10.53
C GLU A 52 13.51 5.19 -10.12
N GLU A 53 13.21 6.47 -10.21
CA GLU A 53 14.11 7.56 -9.81
C GLU A 53 14.41 7.51 -8.31
N ALA A 54 13.45 7.08 -7.49
CA ALA A 54 13.62 6.95 -6.04
C ALA A 54 14.72 5.97 -5.63
N LYS A 55 15.14 5.03 -6.50
CA LYS A 55 16.22 4.07 -6.21
C LYS A 55 17.58 4.74 -6.06
N ASP A 56 17.78 5.88 -6.72
CA ASP A 56 19.05 6.62 -6.74
C ASP A 56 19.02 7.87 -5.85
N ILE A 57 17.93 8.12 -5.12
CA ILE A 57 17.73 9.30 -4.29
C ILE A 57 17.92 8.95 -2.81
N GLU A 58 18.79 9.71 -2.12
CA GLU A 58 18.92 9.62 -0.67
C GLU A 58 17.78 10.39 0.04
N ALA A 59 17.09 9.72 0.97
CA ALA A 59 15.93 10.27 1.67
C ALA A 59 16.31 11.12 2.90
N ASP A 60 17.16 12.14 2.70
CA ASP A 60 17.73 12.96 3.79
C ASP A 60 16.73 13.86 4.54
N ALA A 61 15.72 14.37 3.82
CA ALA A 61 14.73 15.29 4.37
C ALA A 61 13.35 14.98 3.80
N ILE A 62 12.53 14.34 4.62
CA ILE A 62 11.18 13.90 4.25
C ILE A 62 10.15 14.92 4.74
N MET A 63 9.28 15.37 3.84
CA MET A 63 8.05 16.06 4.22
C MET A 63 6.95 15.01 4.43
N TRP A 64 6.38 14.93 5.63
CA TRP A 64 5.32 13.98 5.94
C TRP A 64 4.03 14.70 6.30
N GLY A 65 2.89 14.16 5.87
CA GLY A 65 1.57 14.69 6.16
C GLY A 65 0.51 13.60 6.21
N VAL A 66 -0.58 13.89 6.94
CA VAL A 66 -1.74 13.01 6.99
C VAL A 66 -2.46 13.03 5.65
N ASP A 67 -2.92 14.22 5.26
CA ASP A 67 -3.48 14.51 3.95
C ASP A 67 -2.44 15.23 3.10
N VAL A 68 -2.03 14.59 2.00
CA VAL A 68 -1.11 15.17 1.03
C VAL A 68 -1.81 15.20 -0.32
N GLY A 69 -2.15 16.40 -0.77
CA GLY A 69 -2.72 16.63 -2.10
C GLY A 69 -1.79 17.44 -2.99
N PRO A 70 -2.32 17.95 -4.13
CA PRO A 70 -1.56 18.80 -5.03
C PRO A 70 -0.96 20.04 -4.36
N ALA A 71 -1.66 20.63 -3.38
CA ALA A 71 -1.19 21.81 -2.67
C ALA A 71 0.06 21.52 -1.81
N GLU A 72 0.10 20.38 -1.11
CA GLU A 72 1.25 19.98 -0.31
C GLU A 72 2.43 19.62 -1.22
N VAL A 73 2.19 18.96 -2.35
CA VAL A 73 3.24 18.68 -3.34
C VAL A 73 3.86 19.99 -3.86
N LEU A 74 3.03 20.99 -4.19
CA LEU A 74 3.51 22.32 -4.59
C LEU A 74 4.22 23.06 -3.45
N LEU A 75 3.79 22.88 -2.21
CA LEU A 75 4.49 23.42 -1.04
C LEU A 75 5.88 22.82 -0.90
N ALA A 76 6.03 21.51 -1.06
CA ALA A 76 7.32 20.83 -1.05
C ALA A 76 8.25 21.40 -2.14
N ASP A 77 7.75 21.55 -3.37
CA ASP A 77 8.51 22.15 -4.46
C ASP A 77 8.93 23.60 -4.13
N ARG A 78 7.99 24.41 -3.62
CA ARG A 78 8.27 25.79 -3.20
C ARG A 78 9.27 25.89 -2.06
N LEU A 79 9.27 24.93 -1.13
CA LEU A 79 10.25 24.85 -0.06
C LEU A 79 11.65 24.55 -0.64
N LYS A 80 11.75 23.64 -1.62
CA LYS A 80 12.99 23.38 -2.36
C LYS A 80 13.52 24.63 -3.05
N GLU A 81 12.67 25.36 -3.76
CA GLU A 81 13.04 26.63 -4.40
C GLU A 81 13.58 27.67 -3.41
N LYS A 82 13.10 27.64 -2.16
CA LYS A 82 13.55 28.51 -1.07
C LYS A 82 14.77 27.99 -0.30
N GLY A 83 15.43 26.95 -0.81
CA GLY A 83 16.64 26.37 -0.24
C GLY A 83 16.39 25.45 0.97
N LYS A 84 15.16 24.97 1.17
CA LYS A 84 14.89 23.89 2.14
C LYS A 84 15.10 22.54 1.45
N ALA A 85 15.76 21.62 2.14
CA ALA A 85 15.87 20.26 1.65
C ALA A 85 14.50 19.56 1.78
N VAL A 86 14.02 19.01 0.67
CA VAL A 86 12.91 18.05 0.62
C VAL A 86 13.28 17.03 -0.46
N SER A 87 13.66 15.82 -0.05
CA SER A 87 14.03 14.72 -0.96
C SER A 87 12.87 13.77 -1.25
N ALA A 88 11.93 13.63 -0.31
CA ALA A 88 10.72 12.82 -0.51
C ALA A 88 9.51 13.40 0.22
N ILE A 89 8.32 12.98 -0.22
CA ILE A 89 7.04 13.27 0.43
C ILE A 89 6.42 11.94 0.87
N ALA A 90 6.00 11.85 2.12
CA ALA A 90 5.30 10.69 2.65
C ALA A 90 3.87 11.09 3.05
N ALA A 91 2.89 10.47 2.40
CA ALA A 91 1.47 10.68 2.68
C ALA A 91 0.93 9.54 3.53
N HIS A 92 0.15 9.84 4.56
CA HIS A 92 -0.54 8.82 5.35
C HIS A 92 -1.76 8.26 4.61
N HIS A 93 -2.67 9.13 4.16
CA HIS A 93 -3.83 8.70 3.41
C HIS A 93 -3.40 8.23 2.01
N PRO A 94 -3.84 7.03 1.56
CA PRO A 94 -3.49 6.52 0.24
C PRO A 94 -3.94 7.45 -0.88
N ILE A 95 -3.02 7.80 -1.76
CA ILE A 95 -3.26 8.60 -2.97
C ILE A 95 -2.62 7.92 -4.19
N GLY A 96 -3.14 8.21 -5.40
CA GLY A 96 -2.63 7.62 -6.63
C GLY A 96 -2.70 6.09 -6.61
N THR A 97 -1.61 5.41 -6.99
CA THR A 97 -1.49 3.94 -7.04
C THR A 97 -1.84 3.25 -5.72
N ALA A 98 -1.47 3.85 -4.59
CA ALA A 98 -1.80 3.31 -3.27
C ALA A 98 -3.33 3.28 -3.03
N ARG A 99 -4.06 4.29 -3.54
CA ARG A 99 -5.52 4.37 -3.42
C ARG A 99 -6.22 3.32 -4.27
N THR A 100 -5.71 3.02 -5.47
CA THR A 100 -6.29 1.99 -6.34
C THR A 100 -6.26 0.60 -5.71
N CYS A 101 -5.24 0.33 -4.91
CA CYS A 101 -5.03 -0.95 -4.25
C CYS A 101 -5.54 -0.99 -2.79
N PHE A 102 -6.14 0.11 -2.31
CA PHE A 102 -6.67 0.22 -0.95
C PHE A 102 -7.74 -0.82 -0.57
N PRO A 103 -8.70 -1.21 -1.44
CA PRO A 103 -9.71 -2.21 -1.08
C PRO A 103 -9.09 -3.56 -0.68
N GLU A 104 -7.93 -3.92 -1.24
CA GLU A 104 -7.29 -5.21 -0.99
C GLU A 104 -6.75 -5.33 0.44
N VAL A 105 -6.21 -4.24 1.02
CA VAL A 105 -5.66 -4.26 2.39
C VAL A 105 -6.76 -4.41 3.43
N MET A 106 -8.02 -4.08 3.09
CA MET A 106 -9.14 -4.16 4.03
C MET A 106 -9.41 -5.59 4.51
N SER A 107 -8.93 -6.61 3.78
CA SER A 107 -8.96 -8.01 4.22
C SER A 107 -8.25 -8.24 5.55
N VAL A 108 -7.27 -7.41 5.91
CA VAL A 108 -6.59 -7.42 7.22
C VAL A 108 -7.59 -7.32 8.38
N GLN A 109 -8.70 -6.62 8.19
CA GLN A 109 -9.73 -6.51 9.22
C GLN A 109 -10.42 -7.85 9.49
N CYS A 110 -10.55 -8.72 8.48
CA CYS A 110 -11.09 -10.07 8.66
C CYS A 110 -10.19 -10.89 9.59
N ASP A 111 -8.88 -10.83 9.38
CA ASP A 111 -7.87 -11.48 10.22
C ASP A 111 -7.91 -10.94 11.65
N MET A 112 -7.99 -9.62 11.82
CA MET A 112 -8.08 -8.98 13.14
C MET A 112 -9.35 -9.42 13.91
N TYR A 113 -10.49 -9.51 13.24
CA TYR A 113 -11.71 -10.03 13.86
C TYR A 113 -11.57 -11.52 14.19
N HIS A 114 -10.89 -12.28 13.32
CA HIS A 114 -10.63 -13.69 13.58
C HIS A 114 -9.78 -13.92 14.82
N ASP A 115 -8.70 -13.15 14.96
CA ASP A 115 -7.84 -13.15 16.14
C ASP A 115 -8.59 -12.70 17.40
N ALA A 116 -9.61 -11.85 17.25
CA ALA A 116 -10.51 -11.45 18.33
C ALA A 116 -11.62 -12.48 18.66
N GLY A 117 -11.63 -13.63 17.97
CA GLY A 117 -12.54 -14.76 18.25
C GLY A 117 -13.77 -14.85 17.35
N VAL A 118 -13.88 -14.02 16.30
CA VAL A 118 -14.94 -14.12 15.29
C VAL A 118 -14.59 -15.22 14.28
N PRO A 119 -15.49 -16.15 13.93
CA PRO A 119 -15.21 -17.10 12.85
C PRO A 119 -14.87 -16.39 11.54
N ILE A 120 -13.81 -16.81 10.84
CA ILE A 120 -13.30 -16.10 9.65
C ILE A 120 -14.37 -15.88 8.58
N ASN A 121 -15.23 -16.88 8.34
CA ASN A 121 -16.34 -16.79 7.39
C ASN A 121 -17.38 -15.72 7.77
N VAL A 122 -17.55 -15.43 9.07
CA VAL A 122 -18.42 -14.34 9.56
C VAL A 122 -17.73 -13.00 9.34
N SER A 123 -16.44 -12.89 9.66
CA SER A 123 -15.65 -11.67 9.45
C SER A 123 -15.62 -11.26 7.97
N GLU A 124 -15.40 -12.23 7.07
CA GLU A 124 -15.43 -12.02 5.62
C GLU A 124 -16.83 -11.60 5.14
N GLY A 125 -17.88 -12.25 5.63
CA GLY A 125 -19.26 -11.88 5.30
C GLY A 125 -19.64 -10.46 5.76
N LEU A 126 -19.10 -10.00 6.89
CA LEU A 126 -19.29 -8.64 7.39
C LEU A 126 -18.51 -7.60 6.58
N MET A 127 -17.28 -7.93 6.19
CA MET A 127 -16.38 -7.00 5.50
C MET A 127 -16.66 -6.92 3.99
N ALA A 128 -17.13 -7.98 3.35
CA ALA A 128 -17.31 -8.04 1.90
C ALA A 128 -18.14 -6.88 1.32
N PRO A 129 -19.32 -6.50 1.88
CA PRO A 129 -20.09 -5.38 1.35
C PRO A 129 -19.34 -4.04 1.44
N ARG A 130 -18.58 -3.85 2.52
CA ARG A 130 -17.80 -2.63 2.73
C ARG A 130 -16.61 -2.55 1.78
N ILE A 131 -15.91 -3.67 1.58
CA ILE A 131 -14.80 -3.75 0.62
C ILE A 131 -15.31 -3.47 -0.80
N GLU A 132 -16.47 -4.02 -1.17
CA GLU A 132 -17.09 -3.78 -2.48
C GLU A 132 -17.51 -2.31 -2.67
N GLU A 133 -18.09 -1.68 -1.66
CA GLU A 133 -18.43 -0.25 -1.69
C GLU A 133 -17.17 0.60 -1.93
N VAL A 134 -16.10 0.33 -1.19
CA VAL A 134 -14.83 1.06 -1.33
C VAL A 134 -14.22 0.82 -2.70
N LEU A 135 -14.20 -0.42 -3.19
CA LEU A 135 -13.71 -0.76 -4.54
C LEU A 135 -14.41 0.05 -5.63
N ARG A 136 -15.73 0.29 -5.52
CA ARG A 136 -16.49 1.10 -6.47
C ARG A 136 -16.22 2.60 -6.37
N GLY A 137 -15.70 3.07 -5.24
CA GLY A 137 -15.38 4.48 -4.98
C GLY A 137 -13.92 4.85 -5.26
N VAL A 138 -13.11 3.88 -5.65
CA VAL A 138 -11.68 4.04 -5.93
C VAL A 138 -11.46 4.46 -7.38
#